data_AF-A0A1Q7S1R9-F1
#
_entry.id   AF-A0A1Q7S1R9-F1
#
_cell.length_a   1.000
_cell.length_b   1.000
_cell.length_c   1.000
_cell.angle_alpha   90.00
_cell.angle_beta   90.00
_cell.angle_gamma   90.00
#
_symmetry.space_group_name_H-M   'P 1'
#
loop_
_entity.id
_entity.type
_entity.pdbx_description
1 polymer ?
#
loop_
_entity_poly.entity_id
_entity_poly.type
_entity_poly.pdbx_seq_one_letter_code
_entity_poly.pdbx_strand_id
1 'polypeptide(L)'
;MRPSGKQATRAGCRDGTRDPRCGGCAEFLEFLLIARTDARAVESLDCALERASLYREAGADVLFVEAPETEQEIEAIAESLRGTPLLFNWAEGGKTPPVSLELRI
;
A
#
# COMPACT_ATOMS: atom_id res chain seq x y z
N MET A 1 19.84 13.79 -36.84
CA MET A 1 18.37 13.86 -36.74
C MET A 1 17.89 12.51 -36.20
N ARG A 2 17.56 12.41 -34.91
CA ARG A 2 17.04 11.16 -34.30
C ARG A 2 15.53 11.11 -34.51
N PRO A 3 14.93 10.03 -35.01
CA PRO A 3 13.49 9.86 -34.91
C PRO A 3 13.12 9.23 -33.56
N SER A 4 12.10 9.84 -32.97
CA SER A 4 11.30 9.54 -31.79
C SER A 4 10.94 8.07 -31.59
N GLY A 5 10.99 7.64 -30.32
CA GLY A 5 10.53 6.33 -29.84
C GLY A 5 9.04 6.11 -30.06
N LYS A 6 8.71 4.88 -30.49
CA LYS A 6 7.35 4.36 -30.50
C LYS A 6 7.18 3.48 -29.26
N GLN A 7 6.11 3.78 -28.52
CA GLN A 7 5.65 3.08 -27.33
C GLN A 7 5.48 1.58 -27.59
N ALA A 8 5.93 0.75 -26.67
CA ALA A 8 5.58 -0.66 -26.64
C ALA A 8 4.09 -0.78 -26.26
N THR A 9 3.21 -0.91 -27.26
CA THR A 9 1.81 -1.23 -27.04
C THR A 9 1.71 -2.67 -26.52
N ARG A 10 1.11 -2.87 -25.34
CA ARG A 10 0.71 -4.19 -24.82
C ARG A 10 -0.12 -4.92 -25.88
N ALA A 11 0.49 -5.83 -26.62
CA ALA A 11 -0.20 -6.79 -27.47
C ALA A 11 -0.05 -8.17 -26.82
N GLY A 12 -0.97 -8.50 -25.92
CA GLY A 12 -1.15 -9.84 -25.34
C GLY A 12 -2.63 -10.09 -25.12
N CYS A 13 -3.19 -11.05 -25.87
CA CYS A 13 -4.55 -11.62 -25.80
C CYS A 13 -5.74 -10.63 -25.78
N ARG A 14 -6.36 -10.41 -26.96
CA ARG A 14 -7.55 -9.55 -27.13
C ARG A 14 -8.89 -10.20 -26.73
N ASP A 15 -8.92 -11.48 -26.36
CA ASP A 15 -10.19 -12.23 -26.21
C ASP A 15 -10.27 -13.09 -24.94
N GLY A 16 -9.30 -12.99 -24.02
CA GLY A 16 -9.32 -13.76 -22.77
C GLY A 16 -9.16 -15.29 -22.95
N THR A 17 -8.93 -15.79 -24.17
CA THR A 17 -8.62 -17.20 -24.38
C THR A 17 -7.10 -17.42 -24.43
N ARG A 18 -6.59 -18.28 -23.54
CA ARG A 18 -5.16 -18.62 -23.51
C ARG A 18 -4.83 -19.42 -24.78
N ASP A 19 -3.92 -18.91 -25.61
CA ASP A 19 -3.33 -19.70 -26.70
C ASP A 19 -2.35 -20.71 -26.09
N PRO A 20 -2.61 -22.03 -26.19
CA PRO A 20 -1.76 -23.06 -25.60
C PRO A 20 -0.38 -23.19 -26.28
N ARG A 21 -0.14 -22.48 -27.40
CA ARG A 21 1.15 -22.43 -28.10
C ARG A 21 2.07 -21.33 -27.57
N CYS A 22 1.54 -20.38 -26.80
CA CYS A 22 2.36 -19.41 -26.11
C CYS A 22 3.01 -20.11 -24.91
N GLY A 23 4.33 -20.27 -24.91
CA GLY A 23 5.10 -21.06 -23.94
C GLY A 23 5.15 -20.49 -22.51
N GLY A 24 3.99 -20.13 -21.96
CA GLY A 24 3.83 -19.45 -20.68
C GLY A 24 4.05 -17.94 -20.85
N CYS A 25 2.97 -17.17 -20.84
CA CYS A 25 3.06 -15.84 -20.25
C CYS A 25 3.46 -16.12 -18.80
N ALA A 26 4.69 -15.80 -18.40
CA ALA A 26 5.04 -15.85 -16.99
C ALA A 26 3.97 -15.02 -16.26
N GLU A 27 3.16 -15.69 -15.44
CA GLU A 27 2.22 -15.03 -14.53
C GLU A 27 3.09 -14.06 -13.73
N PHE A 28 2.99 -12.79 -14.09
CA PHE A 28 3.84 -11.76 -13.51
C PHE A 28 3.50 -11.76 -12.02
N LEU A 29 4.47 -12.05 -11.16
CA LEU A 29 4.29 -11.97 -9.72
C LEU A 29 3.62 -10.63 -9.40
N GLU A 30 2.44 -10.67 -8.78
CA GLU A 30 1.77 -9.46 -8.34
C GLU A 30 2.61 -8.82 -7.23
N PHE A 31 3.40 -7.82 -7.63
CA PHE A 31 4.27 -7.06 -6.75
C PHE A 31 3.45 -5.97 -6.06
N LEU A 32 3.52 -5.91 -4.74
CA LEU A 32 2.78 -4.94 -3.92
C LEU A 32 3.68 -3.78 -3.48
N LEU A 33 3.17 -2.55 -3.65
CA LEU A 33 3.76 -1.32 -3.14
C LEU A 33 3.20 -1.00 -1.76
N ILE A 34 4.00 -1.21 -0.71
CA ILE A 34 3.67 -0.84 0.67
C ILE A 34 4.29 0.53 0.96
N ALA A 35 3.47 1.56 1.14
CA ALA A 35 3.95 2.90 1.46
C ALA A 35 3.93 3.16 2.97
N ARG A 36 5.10 3.45 3.52
CA ARG A 36 5.32 3.69 4.96
C ARG A 36 5.50 5.18 5.26
N THR A 37 4.91 5.65 6.35
CA THR A 37 5.18 6.97 6.92
C THR A 37 5.55 6.86 8.40
N ASP A 38 6.62 7.54 8.79
CA ASP A 38 7.07 7.68 10.18
C ASP A 38 6.67 9.03 10.80
N ALA A 39 5.84 9.82 10.10
CA ALA A 39 5.48 11.18 10.49
C ALA A 39 4.79 11.26 11.86
N ARG A 40 4.09 10.20 12.30
CA ARG A 40 3.44 10.17 13.63
C ARG A 40 4.45 10.38 14.77
N ALA A 41 5.66 9.83 14.62
CA ALA A 41 6.69 9.84 15.65
C ALA A 41 7.51 11.14 15.69
N VAL A 42 7.52 11.93 14.61
CA VAL A 42 8.35 13.14 14.47
C VAL A 42 7.53 14.44 14.37
N GLU A 43 6.29 14.35 13.92
CA GLU A 43 5.38 15.48 13.70
C GLU A 43 4.07 15.23 14.49
N SER A 44 3.03 14.72 13.84
CA SER A 44 1.71 14.46 14.44
C SER A 44 0.97 13.34 13.71
N LEU A 45 -0.15 12.88 14.28
CA LEU A 45 -1.04 11.93 13.61
C LEU A 45 -1.62 12.52 12.31
N ASP A 46 -2.07 13.77 12.33
CA ASP A 46 -2.66 14.44 11.16
C ASP A 46 -1.67 14.50 9.98
N CYS A 47 -0.40 14.85 10.25
CA CYS A 47 0.66 14.85 9.24
C CYS A 47 0.91 13.45 8.68
N ALA A 48 0.77 12.40 9.50
CA ALA A 48 0.89 11.02 9.03
C ALA A 48 -0.28 10.61 8.13
N LEU A 49 -1.52 11.00 8.47
CA LEU A 49 -2.72 10.73 7.67
C LEU A 49 -2.72 11.48 6.34
N GLU A 50 -2.25 12.73 6.33
CA GLU A 50 -2.08 13.52 5.10
C GLU A 50 -1.10 12.83 4.15
N ARG A 51 0.08 12.42 4.65
CA ARG A 51 1.08 11.69 3.84
C ARG A 51 0.55 10.35 3.33
N ALA A 52 -0.12 9.58 4.20
CA ALA A 52 -0.69 8.29 3.80
C ALA A 52 -1.77 8.45 2.71
N SER A 53 -2.57 9.52 2.78
CA SER A 53 -3.55 9.86 1.74
C SER A 53 -2.87 10.20 0.41
N LEU A 54 -1.78 10.98 0.43
CA LEU A 54 -0.99 11.27 -0.76
C LEU A 54 -0.33 10.00 -1.36
N TYR A 55 0.10 9.06 -0.50
CA TYR A 55 0.66 7.78 -0.97
C TYR A 55 -0.39 6.92 -1.66
N ARG A 56 -1.63 6.90 -1.16
CA ARG A 56 -2.77 6.26 -1.82
C ARG A 56 -3.01 6.86 -3.20
N GLU A 57 -3.03 8.18 -3.30
CA GLU A 57 -3.20 8.88 -4.58
C GLU A 57 -2.05 8.61 -5.57
N ALA A 58 -0.84 8.39 -5.05
CA ALA A 58 0.33 8.02 -5.84
C ALA A 58 0.33 6.55 -6.31
N GLY A 59 -0.63 5.72 -5.86
CA GLY A 59 -0.80 4.34 -6.30
C GLY A 59 -0.17 3.28 -5.38
N ALA A 60 -0.06 3.56 -4.08
CA ALA A 60 0.29 2.53 -3.10
C ALA A 60 -0.82 1.47 -2.96
N ASP A 61 -0.44 0.20 -2.94
CA ASP A 61 -1.36 -0.93 -2.75
C ASP A 61 -1.71 -1.16 -1.28
N VAL A 62 -0.78 -0.85 -0.37
CA VAL A 62 -0.93 -0.98 1.09
C VAL A 62 -0.35 0.24 1.77
N LEU A 63 -0.99 0.73 2.83
CA LEU A 63 -0.49 1.83 3.64
C LEU A 63 -0.01 1.35 5.01
N PHE A 64 1.06 1.97 5.50
CA PHE A 64 1.65 1.66 6.79
C PHE A 64 1.98 2.96 7.53
N VAL A 65 1.15 3.31 8.51
CA VAL A 65 1.43 4.39 9.46
C VAL A 65 2.20 3.80 10.65
N GLU A 66 3.47 4.17 10.78
CA GLU A 66 4.32 3.65 11.85
C GLU A 66 4.04 4.34 13.19
N ALA A 67 4.19 3.58 14.27
CA ALA A 67 4.18 4.05 15.65
C ALA A 67 2.91 4.81 16.11
N PRO A 68 1.68 4.35 15.82
CA PRO A 68 0.51 4.82 16.57
C PRO A 68 0.70 4.51 18.06
N GLU A 69 0.32 5.43 18.94
CA GLU A 69 0.64 5.37 20.38
C GLU A 69 -0.55 4.93 21.24
N THR A 70 -1.77 4.91 20.69
CA THR A 70 -2.98 4.46 21.40
C THR A 70 -3.93 3.69 20.49
N GLU A 71 -4.84 2.91 21.07
CA GLU A 71 -5.92 2.23 20.32
C GLU A 71 -6.81 3.22 19.57
N GLN A 72 -7.07 4.40 20.15
CA GLN A 72 -7.87 5.44 19.50
C GLN A 72 -7.18 5.99 18.25
N GLU A 73 -5.85 6.07 18.24
CA GLU A 73 -5.11 6.44 17.03
C GLU A 73 -5.20 5.34 15.97
N ILE A 74 -5.13 4.08 16.37
CA ILE A 74 -5.29 2.93 15.46
C ILE A 74 -6.68 2.96 14.81
N GLU A 75 -7.73 3.17 15.59
CA GLU A 75 -9.10 3.34 15.11
C GLU A 75 -9.23 4.54 14.15
N ALA A 76 -8.65 5.69 14.51
CA ALA A 76 -8.67 6.89 13.67
C ALA A 76 -7.94 6.69 12.34
N ILE A 77 -6.81 5.97 12.34
CA ILE A 77 -6.07 5.60 11.12
C ILE A 77 -6.92 4.69 10.24
N ALA A 78 -7.53 3.65 10.83
CA ALA A 78 -8.36 2.69 10.11
C ALA A 78 -9.58 3.36 9.46
N GLU A 79 -10.25 4.27 10.16
CA GLU A 79 -11.38 5.03 9.61
C GLU A 79 -10.93 5.98 8.49
N SER A 80 -9.87 6.76 8.73
CA SER A 80 -9.43 7.81 7.79
C SER A 80 -8.90 7.23 6.48
N LEU A 81 -8.26 6.06 6.53
CA LEU A 81 -7.66 5.38 5.38
C LEU A 81 -8.52 4.22 4.87
N ARG A 82 -9.79 4.15 5.27
CA ARG A 82 -10.74 3.15 4.81
C ARG A 82 -10.76 3.04 3.29
N GLY A 83 -10.78 1.81 2.79
CA GLY A 83 -10.76 1.51 1.35
C GLY A 83 -9.37 1.17 0.79
N THR A 84 -8.31 1.26 1.59
CA THR A 84 -6.98 0.75 1.24
C THR A 84 -6.50 -0.23 2.31
N PRO A 85 -5.91 -1.39 1.94
CA PRO A 85 -5.31 -2.31 2.92
C PRO A 85 -4.28 -1.59 3.80
N LEU A 86 -4.32 -1.87 5.10
CA LEU A 86 -3.41 -1.28 6.08
C LEU A 86 -2.50 -2.36 6.67
N LEU A 87 -1.23 -2.04 6.83
CA LEU A 87 -0.27 -2.85 7.57
C LEU A 87 -0.11 -2.28 8.97
N PHE A 88 -0.38 -3.11 9.97
CA PHE A 88 -0.10 -2.82 11.37
C PHE A 88 1.17 -3.55 11.81
N ASN A 89 2.11 -2.80 12.38
CA ASN A 89 3.36 -3.34 12.89
C ASN A 89 3.44 -3.10 14.39
N TRP A 90 3.60 -4.16 15.16
CA TRP A 90 3.90 -4.10 16.58
C TRP A 90 5.25 -4.77 16.84
N ALA A 91 6.14 -4.07 17.53
CA ALA A 91 7.46 -4.55 17.88
C ALA A 91 7.67 -4.45 19.39
N GLU A 92 8.33 -5.46 19.96
CA GLU A 92 8.68 -5.45 21.38
C GLU A 92 9.62 -4.28 21.69
N GLY A 93 9.27 -3.50 22.72
CA GLY A 93 9.99 -2.26 23.06
C GLY A 93 9.70 -1.06 22.14
N GLY A 94 8.76 -1.20 21.20
CA GLY A 94 8.28 -0.11 20.37
C GLY A 94 7.36 0.88 21.10
N LYS A 95 6.96 1.94 20.41
CA LYS A 95 6.01 2.94 20.93
C LYS A 95 4.57 2.47 20.92
N THR A 96 4.23 1.59 19.97
CA THR A 96 2.87 1.10 19.79
C THR A 96 2.48 0.12 20.88
N PRO A 97 1.35 0.33 21.57
CA PRO A 97 0.89 -0.60 22.58
C PRO A 97 0.54 -1.96 21.96
N PRO A 98 0.71 -3.07 22.70
CA PRO A 98 0.18 -4.36 22.26
C PRO A 98 -1.35 -4.28 22.24
N VAL A 99 -1.95 -4.67 21.12
CA VAL A 99 -3.40 -4.70 20.94
C VAL A 99 -3.88 -6.13 20.71
N SER A 100 -5.15 -6.40 21.06
CA SER A 100 -5.78 -7.68 20.77
C SER A 100 -5.98 -7.86 19.27
N LEU A 101 -5.82 -9.08 18.75
CA LEU A 101 -6.19 -9.43 17.37
C LEU A 101 -7.71 -9.32 17.12
N GLU A 102 -8.50 -9.22 18.19
CA GLU A 102 -9.95 -9.03 18.12
C GLU A 102 -10.38 -7.55 18.12
N LEU A 103 -9.43 -6.60 18.13
CA LEU A 103 -9.74 -5.18 18.02
C LEU A 103 -10.55 -4.93 16.74
N ARG A 104 -11.75 -4.34 16.88
CA ARG A 104 -12.69 -4.17 15.79
C ARG A 104 -12.50 -2.79 15.14
N ILE A 105 -11.83 -2.77 13.99
CA ILE A 105 -11.55 -1.60 13.15
C ILE A 105 -11.92 -1.86 11.69
#